data_AF-A0A3N9WM46-F1
#
_entry.id   AF-A0A3N9WM46-F1
#
_cell.length_a   1.000
_cell.length_b   1.000
_cell.length_c   1.000
_cell.angle_alpha   90.00
_cell.angle_beta   90.00
_cell.angle_gamma   90.00
#
_symmetry.space_group_name_H-M   'P 1'
#
loop_
_entity.id
_entity.type
_entity.pdbx_description
1 polymer ?
#
loop_
_entity_poly.entity_id
_entity_poly.type
_entity_poly.pdbx_seq_one_letter_code
_entity_poly.pdbx_strand_id
1 'polypeptide(L)'
;MLSGGRGDDTIAGGAGDDTIYTGRGTDTVSGGTAGADGDLVYGQTQRETGTAGTEKADAFDGAESVEHVDVSNDVGSRLVIDGSDEFTERMQDDLDTFESSPNGQLMLAALDDTEHDIEITEISGDPYGRATYNTEDGVSGLEIDPTYDNFQGEAPPPVVLFHELAHVYDRQNDLSLDGQYVNPDDPDTGTGGSTEVGEGVKNAERQATGLPVDRDGDGQFEIDDRHPIEYTENGLRAEMRLDDRETYGVAEPYSEEHGG
;
A
#
# COMPACT_ATOMS: atom_id res chain seq x y z
N MET A 1 -4.11 -10.17 8.21
CA MET A 1 -3.12 -9.13 8.53
C MET A 1 -3.57 -8.39 9.78
N LEU A 2 -2.65 -8.16 10.71
CA LEU A 2 -2.86 -7.47 11.99
C LEU A 2 -1.76 -6.40 12.16
N SER A 3 -2.10 -5.25 12.73
CA SER A 3 -1.16 -4.19 13.09
C SER A 3 -1.36 -3.79 14.55
N GLY A 4 -0.28 -3.71 15.33
CA GLY A 4 -0.30 -3.22 16.71
C GLY A 4 -0.34 -1.69 16.79
N GLY A 5 0.24 -0.99 15.79
CA GLY A 5 0.29 0.46 15.79
C GLY A 5 1.31 1.00 16.79
N ARG A 6 0.92 2.00 17.59
CA ARG A 6 1.80 2.62 18.60
C ARG A 6 1.43 2.18 20.01
N GLY A 7 2.43 1.75 20.78
CA GLY A 7 2.28 1.44 22.19
C GLY A 7 2.93 0.09 22.56
N ASP A 8 2.85 -0.28 23.83
CA ASP A 8 3.18 -1.65 24.22
C ASP A 8 1.92 -2.52 23.96
N ASP A 9 1.90 -3.28 22.86
CA ASP A 9 0.71 -4.00 22.41
C ASP A 9 0.72 -5.49 22.77
N THR A 10 -0.47 -6.09 22.84
CA THR A 10 -0.65 -7.55 22.98
C THR A 10 -1.47 -8.07 21.81
N ILE A 11 -0.82 -8.75 20.88
CA ILE A 11 -1.40 -9.19 19.62
C ILE A 11 -1.56 -10.71 19.66
N ALA A 12 -2.72 -11.21 19.25
CA ALA A 12 -2.96 -12.62 19.02
C ALA A 12 -3.33 -12.84 17.56
N GLY A 13 -2.52 -13.62 16.83
CA GLY A 13 -2.76 -13.97 15.41
C GLY A 13 -4.10 -14.67 15.26
N GLY A 14 -4.22 -15.81 15.95
CA GLY A 14 -5.47 -16.54 16.03
C GLY A 14 -5.33 -17.92 15.41
N ALA A 15 -6.05 -18.16 14.33
CA ALA A 15 -6.01 -19.44 13.61
C ALA A 15 -5.88 -19.18 12.12
N GLY A 16 -5.03 -19.96 11.45
CA GLY A 16 -4.67 -19.74 10.04
C GLY A 16 -3.38 -18.94 9.92
N ASP A 17 -2.98 -18.62 8.68
CA ASP A 17 -1.73 -17.92 8.41
C ASP A 17 -1.89 -16.42 8.63
N ASP A 18 -1.27 -15.88 9.68
CA ASP A 18 -1.33 -14.46 9.99
C ASP A 18 -0.05 -13.70 9.58
N THR A 19 -0.24 -12.52 9.00
CA THR A 19 0.83 -11.52 8.85
C THR A 19 0.61 -10.43 9.89
N ILE A 20 1.58 -10.26 10.80
CA ILE A 20 1.47 -9.39 11.98
C ILE A 20 2.56 -8.32 11.91
N TYR A 21 2.17 -7.06 12.02
CA TYR A 21 3.06 -5.92 12.18
C TYR A 21 2.97 -5.46 13.62
N THR A 22 4.05 -5.55 14.40
CA THR A 22 3.98 -5.19 15.83
C THR A 22 3.83 -3.70 16.03
N GLY A 23 4.43 -2.89 15.15
CA GLY A 23 4.39 -1.45 15.26
C GLY A 23 5.50 -0.93 16.18
N ARG A 24 5.25 0.18 16.87
CA ARG A 24 6.21 0.84 17.77
C ARG A 24 5.91 0.51 19.22
N GLY A 25 6.93 0.21 20.02
CA GLY A 25 6.82 0.02 21.47
C GLY A 25 7.48 -1.27 21.95
N THR A 26 6.93 -1.90 22.99
CA THR A 26 7.33 -3.25 23.41
C THR A 26 6.16 -4.20 23.33
N ASP A 27 6.18 -5.03 22.30
CA ASP A 27 5.01 -5.81 21.94
C ASP A 27 5.09 -7.24 22.42
N THR A 28 3.93 -7.85 22.65
CA THR A 28 3.79 -9.27 22.95
C THR A 28 2.89 -9.89 21.91
N VAL A 29 3.44 -10.80 21.10
CA VAL A 29 2.71 -11.50 20.05
C VAL A 29 2.57 -12.97 20.41
N SER A 30 1.34 -13.47 20.31
CA SER A 30 1.02 -14.89 20.34
C SER A 30 0.49 -15.30 18.96
N GLY A 31 1.24 -16.09 18.18
CA GLY A 31 0.80 -16.56 16.86
C GLY A 31 -0.54 -17.30 16.91
N GLY A 32 -0.76 -18.08 17.97
CA GLY A 32 -2.01 -18.81 18.17
C GLY A 32 -1.74 -20.20 18.73
N THR A 33 -2.72 -21.09 18.64
CA THR A 33 -2.47 -22.50 19.01
C THR A 33 -1.51 -23.14 18.02
N ALA A 34 -0.31 -23.50 18.50
CA ALA A 34 0.71 -24.22 17.73
C ALA A 34 0.11 -25.31 16.81
N GLY A 35 0.26 -25.11 15.50
CA GLY A 35 -0.39 -25.85 14.42
C GLY A 35 0.39 -25.74 13.10
N ALA A 36 -0.22 -26.09 11.96
CA ALA A 36 0.40 -25.98 10.64
C ALA A 36 0.17 -24.57 10.04
N ASP A 37 0.24 -23.55 10.91
CA ASP A 37 -0.09 -22.17 10.63
C ASP A 37 1.24 -21.45 10.38
N GLY A 38 1.31 -20.66 9.31
CA GLY A 38 2.54 -20.11 8.75
C GLY A 38 2.88 -18.71 9.25
N ASP A 39 2.51 -18.32 10.46
CA ASP A 39 2.54 -16.93 10.95
C ASP A 39 3.86 -16.20 10.68
N LEU A 40 3.75 -15.01 10.11
CA LEU A 40 4.85 -14.08 9.86
C LEU A 40 4.68 -12.83 10.69
N VAL A 41 5.69 -12.52 11.49
CA VAL A 41 5.70 -11.33 12.33
C VAL A 41 6.80 -10.38 11.90
N TYR A 42 6.42 -9.16 11.56
CA TYR A 42 7.31 -8.01 11.41
C TYR A 42 7.44 -7.33 12.77
N GLY A 43 8.53 -7.68 13.47
CA GLY A 43 8.86 -7.19 14.80
C GLY A 43 9.88 -6.07 14.73
N GLN A 44 9.75 -5.05 15.58
CA GLN A 44 10.71 -3.96 15.57
C GLN A 44 12.06 -4.38 16.17
N THR A 45 13.13 -3.84 15.62
CA THR A 45 14.49 -3.93 16.20
C THR A 45 14.80 -2.77 17.16
N GLN A 46 13.92 -1.77 17.22
CA GLN A 46 14.12 -0.53 17.97
C GLN A 46 14.30 -0.82 19.45
N ARG A 47 15.55 -0.64 19.87
CA ARG A 47 16.01 -0.64 21.25
C ARG A 47 15.46 0.62 21.92
N GLU A 48 14.31 0.55 22.57
CA GLU A 48 13.94 1.61 23.49
C GLU A 48 14.95 1.63 24.64
N THR A 49 15.87 2.59 24.62
CA THR A 49 16.67 2.91 25.81
C THR A 49 15.75 3.60 26.82
N GLY A 50 15.00 2.81 27.59
CA GLY A 50 14.32 3.33 28.77
C GLY A 50 15.33 3.97 29.72
N THR A 51 14.89 4.91 30.55
CA THR A 51 15.66 5.65 31.59
C THR A 51 16.34 4.74 32.64
N ALA A 52 16.36 3.43 32.46
CA ALA A 52 16.99 2.44 33.31
C ALA A 52 17.82 1.36 32.55
N GLY A 53 18.12 1.52 31.26
CA GLY A 53 19.07 0.65 30.55
C GLY A 53 18.67 -0.83 30.48
N THR A 54 17.38 -1.14 30.60
CA THR A 54 16.82 -2.45 30.28
C THR A 54 16.32 -2.39 28.85
N GLU A 55 16.95 -3.15 27.96
CA GLU A 55 16.45 -3.41 26.62
C GLU A 55 15.07 -4.07 26.75
N LYS A 56 14.03 -3.35 26.35
CA LYS A 56 12.75 -3.98 26.08
C LYS A 56 12.75 -4.35 24.59
N ALA A 57 12.37 -5.58 24.31
CA ALA A 57 12.28 -6.13 22.98
C ALA A 57 10.96 -6.89 22.89
N ASP A 58 10.42 -6.94 21.69
CA ASP A 58 9.19 -7.69 21.41
C ASP A 58 9.35 -9.16 21.81
N ALA A 59 8.26 -9.71 22.33
CA ALA A 59 8.18 -11.11 22.73
C ALA A 59 7.25 -11.86 21.79
N PHE A 60 7.78 -12.91 21.13
CA PHE A 60 7.02 -13.74 20.20
C PHE A 60 6.86 -15.15 20.77
N ASP A 61 5.62 -15.61 20.92
CA ASP A 61 5.29 -17.00 21.24
C ASP A 61 4.46 -17.59 20.10
N GLY A 62 4.89 -18.73 19.56
CA GLY A 62 4.17 -19.43 18.48
C GLY A 62 4.24 -18.80 17.08
N ALA A 63 5.05 -17.75 16.86
CA ALA A 63 5.33 -17.26 15.50
C ALA A 63 6.25 -18.25 14.75
N GLU A 64 5.89 -18.58 13.49
CA GLU A 64 6.71 -19.46 12.64
C GLU A 64 7.91 -18.71 12.04
N SER A 65 7.72 -17.45 11.66
CA SER A 65 8.77 -16.56 11.16
C SER A 65 8.70 -15.19 11.81
N VAL A 66 9.87 -14.62 12.13
CA VAL A 66 10.00 -13.25 12.63
C VAL A 66 11.00 -12.52 11.75
N GLU A 67 10.52 -11.49 11.07
CA GLU A 67 11.34 -10.53 10.33
C GLU A 67 11.49 -9.26 11.16
N HIS A 68 12.70 -8.74 11.17
CA HIS A 68 13.08 -7.64 12.04
C HIS A 68 13.17 -6.33 11.26
N VAL A 69 12.35 -5.35 11.63
CA VAL A 69 12.24 -4.06 10.95
C VAL A 69 12.84 -2.94 11.80
N ASP A 70 13.78 -2.20 11.24
CA ASP A 70 14.33 -0.97 11.84
C ASP A 70 13.31 0.17 11.65
N VAL A 71 12.36 0.31 12.58
CA VAL A 71 11.31 1.34 12.55
C VAL A 71 11.93 2.73 12.79
N SER A 72 12.41 3.42 11.76
CA SER A 72 13.05 4.74 11.93
C SER A 72 12.03 5.84 12.27
N ASN A 73 12.37 6.74 13.20
CA ASN A 73 11.58 7.96 13.43
C ASN A 73 11.82 9.04 12.34
N ASP A 74 12.75 8.78 11.41
CA ASP A 74 13.22 9.76 10.43
C ASP A 74 12.67 9.49 9.01
N VAL A 75 11.69 8.61 8.85
CA VAL A 75 11.03 8.34 7.55
C VAL A 75 9.59 8.83 7.56
N GLY A 76 9.06 9.21 6.40
CA GLY A 76 7.70 9.74 6.26
C GLY A 76 7.52 11.14 6.85
N SER A 77 8.61 11.82 7.19
CA SER A 77 8.61 13.16 7.80
C SER A 77 8.02 14.25 6.89
N ARG A 78 7.92 13.98 5.59
CA ARG A 78 7.32 14.86 4.59
C ARG A 78 5.82 14.70 4.41
N LEU A 79 5.22 13.64 4.96
CA LEU A 79 3.78 13.41 4.84
C LEU A 79 3.03 14.23 5.89
N VAL A 80 2.13 15.10 5.43
CA VAL A 80 1.35 15.99 6.29
C VAL A 80 -0.13 15.70 6.07
N ILE A 81 -0.84 15.29 7.12
CA ILE A 81 -2.27 14.97 7.03
C ILE A 81 -3.09 16.24 7.31
N ASP A 82 -4.01 16.58 6.40
CA ASP A 82 -4.99 17.65 6.56
C ASP A 82 -6.42 17.09 6.44
N GLY A 83 -7.12 17.00 7.57
CA GLY A 83 -8.47 16.44 7.61
C GLY A 83 -9.07 16.47 9.01
N SER A 84 -10.19 15.77 9.17
CA SER A 84 -10.85 15.54 10.46
C SER A 84 -9.99 14.70 11.40
N ASP A 85 -10.33 14.72 12.70
CA ASP A 85 -9.62 13.91 13.70
C ASP A 85 -9.70 12.41 13.37
N GLU A 86 -10.87 11.92 12.92
CA GLU A 86 -11.08 10.51 12.56
C GLU A 86 -10.28 10.10 11.31
N PHE A 87 -10.24 10.96 10.29
CA PHE A 87 -9.39 10.75 9.12
C PHE A 87 -7.90 10.75 9.49
N THR A 88 -7.51 11.68 10.35
CA THR A 88 -6.13 11.81 10.82
C THR A 88 -5.69 10.57 11.58
N GLU A 89 -6.53 10.05 12.49
CA GLU A 89 -6.26 8.80 13.20
C GLU A 89 -6.11 7.62 12.23
N ARG A 90 -7.05 7.46 11.28
CA ARG A 90 -6.96 6.39 10.26
C ARG A 90 -5.67 6.47 9.43
N MET A 91 -5.34 7.65 8.92
CA MET A 91 -4.13 7.83 8.12
C MET A 91 -2.87 7.59 8.94
N GLN A 92 -2.87 7.96 10.23
CA GLN A 92 -1.76 7.63 11.12
C GLN A 92 -1.62 6.12 11.34
N ASP A 93 -2.72 5.38 11.50
CA ASP A 93 -2.68 3.92 11.63
C ASP A 93 -2.13 3.22 10.37
N ASP A 94 -2.50 3.72 9.18
CA ASP A 94 -1.97 3.22 7.90
C ASP A 94 -0.46 3.53 7.78
N LEU A 95 -0.02 4.74 8.17
CA LEU A 95 1.39 5.12 8.18
C LEU A 95 2.20 4.34 9.22
N ASP A 96 1.66 4.09 10.41
CA ASP A 96 2.30 3.27 11.45
C ASP A 96 2.49 1.81 10.98
N THR A 97 1.57 1.31 10.14
CA THR A 97 1.73 0.03 9.46
C THR A 97 2.90 0.08 8.46
N PHE A 98 3.04 1.16 7.68
CA PHE A 98 4.19 1.30 6.77
C PHE A 98 5.51 1.41 7.51
N GLU A 99 5.53 2.09 8.64
CA GLU A 99 6.72 2.20 9.47
C GLU A 99 7.19 0.84 10.00
N SER A 100 6.28 -0.11 10.19
CA SER A 100 6.59 -1.49 10.59
C SER A 100 6.73 -2.47 9.41
N SER A 101 6.57 -1.99 8.18
CA SER A 101 6.68 -2.74 6.93
C SER A 101 8.03 -2.49 6.24
N PRO A 102 8.76 -3.52 5.78
CA PRO A 102 9.94 -3.33 4.95
C PRO A 102 9.70 -2.46 3.71
N ASN A 103 8.66 -2.75 2.92
CA ASN A 103 8.32 -1.98 1.72
C ASN A 103 7.76 -0.60 2.10
N GLY A 104 7.00 -0.51 3.19
CA GLY A 104 6.57 0.75 3.80
C GLY A 104 7.74 1.67 4.13
N GLN A 105 8.76 1.17 4.82
CA GLN A 105 9.99 1.91 5.14
C GLN A 105 10.71 2.40 3.87
N LEU A 106 10.79 1.57 2.83
CA LEU A 106 11.38 1.98 1.54
C LEU A 106 10.61 3.13 0.91
N MET A 107 9.28 3.03 0.84
CA MET A 107 8.41 4.06 0.29
C MET A 107 8.51 5.37 1.08
N LEU A 108 8.34 5.31 2.41
CA LEU A 108 8.43 6.48 3.29
C LEU A 108 9.80 7.17 3.20
N ALA A 109 10.88 6.42 3.11
CA ALA A 109 12.23 6.98 2.95
C ALA A 109 12.42 7.63 1.57
N ALA A 110 11.86 7.06 0.50
CA ALA A 110 11.95 7.62 -0.84
C ALA A 110 11.16 8.94 -0.96
N LEU A 111 9.98 8.99 -0.34
CA LEU A 111 9.14 10.19 -0.31
C LEU A 111 9.72 11.31 0.54
N ASP A 112 10.64 11.01 1.46
CA ASP A 112 11.32 12.04 2.25
C ASP A 112 12.40 12.81 1.45
N ASP A 113 12.85 12.28 0.31
CA ASP A 113 13.81 12.92 -0.60
C ASP A 113 13.16 13.98 -1.52
N THR A 114 12.27 14.79 -0.95
CA THR A 114 11.56 15.88 -1.62
C THR A 114 11.87 17.23 -0.96
N GLU A 115 11.78 18.30 -1.74
CA GLU A 115 11.88 19.68 -1.22
C GLU A 115 10.60 20.09 -0.46
N HIS A 116 9.45 19.61 -0.94
CA HIS A 116 8.12 20.02 -0.48
C HIS A 116 7.41 18.91 0.28
N ASP A 117 6.65 19.30 1.29
CA ASP A 117 5.78 18.38 2.01
C ASP A 117 4.70 17.83 1.07
N ILE A 118 4.30 16.58 1.31
CA ILE A 118 3.27 15.86 0.58
C ILE A 118 2.02 15.86 1.46
N GLU A 119 1.03 16.65 1.07
CA GLU A 119 -0.21 16.80 1.83
C GLU A 119 -1.18 15.65 1.53
N ILE A 120 -1.73 15.01 2.56
CA ILE A 120 -2.78 14.00 2.48
C ILE A 120 -4.08 14.65 2.95
N THR A 121 -4.95 15.00 2.00
CA THR A 121 -6.15 15.80 2.25
C THR A 121 -7.41 14.92 2.27
N GLU A 122 -8.23 15.10 3.30
CA GLU A 122 -9.57 14.49 3.35
C GLU A 122 -10.51 15.17 2.34
N ILE A 123 -11.10 14.37 1.45
CA ILE A 123 -12.16 14.83 0.54
C ILE A 123 -13.46 14.08 0.80
N SER A 124 -14.57 14.58 0.25
CA SER A 124 -15.87 13.90 0.34
C SER A 124 -16.61 13.93 -0.99
N GLY A 125 -17.25 12.82 -1.34
CA GLY A 125 -18.17 12.74 -2.47
C GLY A 125 -17.54 12.30 -3.79
N ASP A 126 -16.29 11.84 -3.75
CA ASP A 126 -15.62 11.13 -4.85
C ASP A 126 -15.15 9.78 -4.28
N PRO A 127 -15.62 8.63 -4.78
CA PRO A 127 -15.37 7.35 -4.14
C PRO A 127 -13.98 6.80 -4.47
N TYR A 128 -12.93 7.62 -4.49
CA TYR A 128 -11.57 7.21 -4.84
C TYR A 128 -10.51 8.01 -4.07
N GLY A 129 -9.36 7.37 -3.82
CA GLY A 129 -8.11 8.07 -3.57
C GLY A 129 -7.52 8.57 -4.90
N ARG A 130 -6.77 9.67 -4.87
CA ARG A 130 -5.96 10.09 -6.02
C ARG A 130 -4.72 10.86 -5.59
N ALA A 131 -3.60 10.60 -6.24
CA ALA A 131 -2.48 11.52 -6.26
C ALA A 131 -2.81 12.81 -7.03
N THR A 132 -2.41 13.94 -6.45
CA THR A 132 -2.55 15.28 -7.02
C THR A 132 -1.19 15.89 -7.28
N TYR A 133 -1.14 16.85 -8.22
CA TYR A 133 0.08 17.56 -8.55
C TYR A 133 -0.21 19.00 -8.95
N ASN A 134 0.44 19.93 -8.26
CA ASN A 134 0.45 21.33 -8.63
C ASN A 134 1.62 21.60 -9.57
N THR A 135 1.32 21.83 -10.85
CA THR A 135 2.33 22.14 -11.88
C THR A 135 3.01 23.49 -11.72
N GLU A 136 2.43 24.42 -10.95
CA GLU A 136 3.00 25.76 -10.75
C GLU A 136 4.16 25.74 -9.75
N ASP A 137 4.00 24.97 -8.67
CA ASP A 137 4.97 24.91 -7.57
C ASP A 137 5.68 23.56 -7.47
N GLY A 138 5.33 22.57 -8.30
CA GLY A 138 5.97 21.25 -8.33
C GLY A 138 5.62 20.36 -7.13
N VAL A 139 4.52 20.66 -6.44
CA VAL A 139 4.11 19.97 -5.20
C VAL A 139 3.19 18.80 -5.53
N SER A 140 3.53 17.62 -5.02
CA SER A 140 2.65 16.45 -5.04
C SER A 140 1.83 16.39 -3.74
N GLY A 141 0.62 15.85 -3.83
CA GLY A 141 -0.24 15.57 -2.68
C GLY A 141 -1.15 14.38 -2.94
N LEU A 142 -1.99 14.04 -1.98
CA LEU A 142 -2.98 12.97 -2.05
C LEU A 142 -4.34 13.53 -1.62
N GLU A 143 -5.40 13.16 -2.32
CA GLU A 143 -6.77 13.39 -1.88
C GLU A 143 -7.43 12.03 -1.63
N ILE A 144 -7.98 11.82 -0.44
CA ILE A 144 -8.56 10.52 -0.03
C ILE A 144 -9.95 10.74 0.56
N ASP A 145 -10.94 10.00 0.06
CA ASP A 145 -12.25 9.90 0.71
C ASP A 145 -12.20 8.82 1.81
N PRO A 146 -12.41 9.17 3.10
CA PRO A 146 -12.34 8.22 4.21
C PRO A 146 -13.42 7.15 4.18
N THR A 147 -14.53 7.38 3.47
CA THR A 147 -15.61 6.41 3.36
C THR A 147 -15.30 5.30 2.36
N TYR A 148 -14.18 5.44 1.63
CA TYR A 148 -13.68 4.42 0.72
C TYR A 148 -12.87 3.36 1.48
N ASP A 149 -13.59 2.37 2.01
CA ASP A 149 -13.03 1.29 2.82
C ASP A 149 -12.34 0.18 1.98
N ASN A 150 -12.43 0.21 0.64
CA ASN A 150 -11.82 -0.82 -0.22
C ASN A 150 -11.78 -0.45 -1.71
N PHE A 151 -10.72 -0.87 -2.41
CA PHE A 151 -10.83 -1.25 -3.82
C PHE A 151 -11.75 -2.47 -3.92
N GLN A 152 -13.06 -2.26 -4.07
CA GLN A 152 -14.06 -3.29 -4.38
C GLN A 152 -13.94 -4.61 -3.58
N GLY A 153 -13.52 -4.53 -2.31
CA GLY A 153 -13.53 -5.64 -1.35
C GLY A 153 -12.25 -6.49 -1.18
N GLU A 154 -11.10 -6.16 -1.78
CA GLU A 154 -9.93 -7.08 -1.77
C GLU A 154 -8.61 -6.52 -1.21
N ALA A 155 -8.54 -5.24 -0.84
CA ALA A 155 -7.31 -4.62 -0.33
C ALA A 155 -7.56 -3.95 1.03
N PRO A 156 -6.71 -4.17 2.05
CA PRO A 156 -6.81 -3.44 3.32
C PRO A 156 -6.45 -1.95 3.12
N PRO A 157 -6.93 -1.04 3.99
CA PRO A 157 -6.70 0.41 3.85
C PRO A 157 -5.24 0.84 3.58
N PRO A 158 -4.21 0.25 4.23
CA PRO A 158 -2.82 0.58 3.93
C PRO A 158 -2.42 0.29 2.49
N VAL A 159 -2.98 -0.74 1.84
CA VAL A 159 -2.66 -1.03 0.43
C VAL A 159 -3.21 0.05 -0.50
N VAL A 160 -4.38 0.61 -0.18
CA VAL A 160 -4.96 1.73 -0.94
C VAL A 160 -4.06 2.96 -0.83
N LEU A 161 -3.66 3.33 0.39
CA LEU A 161 -2.77 4.46 0.60
C LEU A 161 -1.41 4.24 -0.10
N PHE A 162 -0.87 3.02 -0.06
CA PHE A 162 0.39 2.70 -0.71
C PHE A 162 0.33 2.82 -2.23
N HIS A 163 -0.79 2.44 -2.86
CA HIS A 163 -1.03 2.67 -4.30
C HIS A 163 -0.96 4.16 -4.65
N GLU A 164 -1.61 5.02 -3.86
CA GLU A 164 -1.56 6.46 -4.10
C GLU A 164 -0.16 7.04 -3.89
N LEU A 165 0.57 6.56 -2.88
CA LEU A 165 1.98 6.93 -2.67
C LEU A 165 2.88 6.46 -3.83
N ALA A 166 2.57 5.34 -4.48
CA ALA A 166 3.29 4.87 -5.67
C ALA A 166 3.22 5.90 -6.81
N HIS A 167 2.06 6.52 -7.03
CA HIS A 167 1.90 7.61 -8.00
C HIS A 167 2.74 8.84 -7.64
N VAL A 168 2.82 9.18 -6.35
CA VAL A 168 3.66 10.29 -5.87
C VAL A 168 5.14 9.97 -6.09
N TYR A 169 5.57 8.76 -5.75
CA TYR A 169 6.93 8.27 -5.99
C TYR A 169 7.30 8.35 -7.47
N ASP A 170 6.43 7.84 -8.35
CA ASP A 170 6.62 7.89 -9.80
C ASP A 170 6.82 9.31 -10.29
N ARG A 171 6.02 10.23 -9.78
CA ARG A 171 6.07 11.62 -10.18
C ARG A 171 7.33 12.31 -9.69
N GLN A 172 7.74 12.08 -8.45
CA GLN A 172 8.96 12.64 -7.86
C GLN A 172 10.22 12.19 -8.61
N ASN A 173 10.19 11.00 -9.21
CA ASN A 173 11.32 10.40 -9.93
C ASN A 173 11.23 10.53 -11.46
N ASP A 174 10.28 11.31 -11.99
CA ASP A 174 10.03 11.46 -13.44
C ASP A 174 9.78 10.11 -14.17
N LEU A 175 9.09 9.18 -13.50
CA LEU A 175 8.81 7.83 -13.98
C LEU A 175 7.39 7.64 -14.53
N SER A 176 6.45 8.54 -14.17
CA SER A 176 5.03 8.44 -14.54
C SER A 176 4.83 8.13 -16.02
N LEU A 177 4.06 7.09 -16.31
CA LEU A 177 3.73 6.69 -17.68
C LEU A 177 2.44 7.36 -18.19
N ASP A 178 2.54 7.94 -19.38
CA ASP A 178 1.41 8.39 -20.17
C ASP A 178 0.78 7.22 -20.96
N GLY A 179 -0.38 7.49 -21.55
CA GLY A 179 -1.06 6.54 -22.43
C GLY A 179 -1.90 5.49 -21.69
N GLN A 180 -2.39 4.53 -22.45
CA GLN A 180 -3.30 3.49 -21.98
C GLN A 180 -2.81 2.12 -22.42
N TYR A 181 -2.91 1.17 -21.52
CA TYR A 181 -2.78 -0.26 -21.78
C TYR A 181 -4.04 -0.76 -22.49
N VAL A 182 -3.90 -1.18 -23.74
CA VAL A 182 -5.00 -1.76 -24.53
C VAL A 182 -4.57 -3.12 -25.06
N ASN A 183 -4.92 -4.19 -24.34
CA ASN A 183 -4.75 -5.56 -24.78
C ASN A 183 -6.10 -6.29 -24.92
N PRO A 184 -6.59 -6.58 -26.14
CA PRO A 184 -7.90 -7.18 -26.36
C PRO A 184 -8.05 -8.60 -25.79
N ASP A 185 -6.96 -9.24 -25.39
CA ASP A 185 -6.95 -10.56 -24.76
C ASP A 185 -6.87 -10.48 -23.21
N ASP A 186 -6.91 -9.26 -22.64
CA ASP A 186 -6.78 -8.99 -21.20
C ASP A 186 -8.09 -8.36 -20.64
N PRO A 187 -8.60 -8.83 -19.49
CA PRO A 187 -9.80 -8.27 -18.84
C PRO A 187 -9.71 -6.78 -18.51
N ASP A 188 -8.51 -6.19 -18.48
CA ASP A 188 -8.31 -4.74 -18.29
C ASP A 188 -8.61 -3.91 -19.54
N THR A 189 -8.99 -4.53 -20.66
CA THR A 189 -9.58 -3.77 -21.78
C THR A 189 -11.07 -3.54 -21.61
N GLY A 190 -11.45 -2.27 -21.43
CA GLY A 190 -12.84 -1.81 -21.48
C GLY A 190 -13.51 -1.47 -20.15
N THR A 191 -12.75 -1.40 -19.05
CA THR A 191 -13.30 -1.15 -17.70
C THR A 191 -12.64 -0.01 -16.94
N GLY A 192 -11.83 0.81 -17.61
CA GLY A 192 -11.25 2.03 -17.04
C GLY A 192 -12.28 3.17 -16.90
N GLY A 193 -13.34 3.00 -16.11
CA GLY A 193 -14.30 4.07 -15.77
C GLY A 193 -15.00 4.77 -16.95
N SER A 194 -14.77 4.29 -18.17
CA SER A 194 -15.29 4.83 -19.41
C SER A 194 -16.10 3.76 -20.11
N THR A 195 -17.34 4.11 -20.42
CA THR A 195 -18.26 3.27 -21.18
C THR A 195 -17.91 3.17 -22.67
N GLU A 196 -16.74 3.65 -23.09
CA GLU A 196 -16.32 3.65 -24.49
C GLU A 196 -15.40 2.48 -24.80
N VAL A 197 -15.85 1.63 -25.73
CA VAL A 197 -15.07 0.52 -26.31
C VAL A 197 -13.80 1.10 -26.95
N GLY A 198 -12.64 0.82 -26.38
CA GLY A 198 -11.33 1.28 -26.87
C GLY A 198 -10.53 2.14 -25.89
N GLU A 199 -11.08 2.49 -24.73
CA GLU A 199 -10.34 3.15 -23.64
C GLU A 199 -9.80 2.10 -22.67
N GLY A 200 -8.48 1.90 -22.69
CA GLY A 200 -7.77 0.98 -21.82
C GLY A 200 -7.51 1.55 -20.43
N VAL A 201 -6.90 0.75 -19.56
CA VAL A 201 -6.43 1.23 -18.25
C VAL A 201 -5.21 2.14 -18.45
N LYS A 202 -5.11 3.25 -17.71
CA LYS A 202 -3.94 4.14 -17.79
C LYS A 202 -2.68 3.37 -17.40
N ASN A 203 -1.59 3.56 -18.16
CA ASN A 203 -0.31 2.92 -17.83
C ASN A 203 0.18 3.28 -16.43
N ALA A 204 -0.02 4.54 -15.98
CA ALA A 204 0.31 4.97 -14.62
C ALA A 204 -0.36 4.11 -13.53
N GLU A 205 -1.64 3.72 -13.71
CA GLU A 205 -2.33 2.89 -12.73
C GLU A 205 -1.77 1.47 -12.69
N ARG A 206 -1.48 0.89 -13.85
CA ARG A 206 -0.86 -0.45 -13.93
C ARG A 206 0.58 -0.43 -13.41
N GLN A 207 1.32 0.64 -13.65
CA GLN A 207 2.66 0.86 -13.09
C GLN A 207 2.61 0.90 -11.56
N ALA A 208 1.75 1.74 -10.97
CA ALA A 208 1.54 1.83 -9.52
C ALA A 208 1.08 0.49 -8.90
N THR A 209 0.25 -0.28 -9.61
CA THR A 209 -0.15 -1.62 -9.15
C THR A 209 0.98 -2.65 -9.24
N GLY A 210 1.94 -2.49 -10.15
CA GLY A 210 2.97 -3.49 -10.44
C GLY A 210 2.54 -4.51 -11.51
N LEU A 211 1.75 -4.07 -12.48
CA LEU A 211 1.25 -4.85 -13.62
C LEU A 211 2.02 -4.52 -14.91
N PRO A 212 2.02 -5.42 -15.91
CA PRO A 212 2.62 -5.13 -17.21
C PRO A 212 1.97 -3.92 -17.88
N VAL A 213 2.79 -3.01 -18.42
CA VAL A 213 2.38 -1.76 -19.09
C VAL A 213 2.76 -1.77 -20.57
N ASP A 214 2.09 -0.95 -21.38
CA ASP A 214 2.47 -0.68 -22.78
C ASP A 214 3.18 0.67 -22.86
N ARG A 215 4.49 0.66 -22.59
CA ARG A 215 5.25 1.89 -22.32
C ARG A 215 5.37 2.82 -23.52
N ASP A 216 5.49 2.28 -24.73
CA ASP A 216 5.69 3.06 -25.96
C ASP A 216 4.51 2.95 -26.95
N GLY A 217 3.45 2.22 -26.57
CA GLY A 217 2.26 2.03 -27.40
C GLY A 217 2.50 1.09 -28.58
N ASP A 218 3.52 0.24 -28.51
CA ASP A 218 3.85 -0.73 -29.56
C ASP A 218 3.10 -2.06 -29.42
N GLY A 219 2.35 -2.23 -28.33
CA GLY A 219 1.59 -3.44 -28.01
C GLY A 219 2.44 -4.57 -27.39
N GLN A 220 3.64 -4.26 -26.90
CA GLN A 220 4.43 -5.13 -26.03
C GLN A 220 4.22 -4.73 -24.58
N PHE A 221 3.94 -5.74 -23.75
CA PHE A 221 3.57 -5.53 -22.36
C PHE A 221 4.66 -6.08 -21.44
N GLU A 222 5.22 -5.22 -20.61
CA GLU A 222 6.29 -5.57 -19.67
C GLU A 222 6.12 -4.86 -18.33
N ILE A 223 6.68 -5.42 -17.26
CA ILE A 223 6.79 -4.71 -15.98
C ILE A 223 7.79 -3.56 -16.17
N ASP A 224 7.44 -2.34 -15.75
CA ASP A 224 8.34 -1.20 -15.86
C ASP A 224 9.54 -1.38 -14.91
N ASP A 225 10.71 -1.64 -15.47
CA ASP A 225 11.94 -1.91 -14.72
C ASP A 225 12.48 -0.70 -13.96
N ARG A 226 11.96 0.50 -14.24
CA ARG A 226 12.32 1.74 -13.55
C ARG A 226 11.54 1.96 -12.27
N HIS A 227 10.40 1.29 -12.11
CA HIS A 227 9.58 1.32 -10.90
C HIS A 227 9.73 -0.02 -10.17
N PRO A 228 10.64 -0.13 -9.18
CA PRO A 228 10.88 -1.39 -8.50
C PRO A 228 9.59 -1.90 -7.83
N ILE A 229 9.39 -3.22 -7.85
CA ILE A 229 8.14 -3.84 -7.37
C ILE A 229 7.83 -3.49 -5.92
N GLU A 230 8.86 -3.25 -5.10
CA GLU A 230 8.74 -2.86 -3.69
C GLU A 230 8.02 -1.52 -3.48
N TYR A 231 7.95 -0.67 -4.52
CA TYR A 231 7.22 0.59 -4.52
C TYR A 231 5.82 0.48 -5.17
N THR A 232 5.30 -0.72 -5.38
CA THR A 232 3.99 -0.97 -6.02
C THR A 232 2.97 -1.57 -5.05
N GLU A 233 1.68 -1.48 -5.40
CA GLU A 233 0.59 -2.17 -4.70
C GLU A 233 0.91 -3.66 -4.51
N ASN A 234 1.26 -4.38 -5.59
CA ASN A 234 1.56 -5.81 -5.54
C ASN A 234 2.81 -6.12 -4.71
N GLY A 235 3.79 -5.22 -4.65
CA GLY A 235 4.93 -5.35 -3.73
C GLY A 235 4.49 -5.42 -2.28
N LEU A 236 3.62 -4.49 -1.85
CA LEU A 236 3.07 -4.49 -0.50
C LEU A 236 2.13 -5.68 -0.26
N ARG A 237 1.29 -6.05 -1.23
CA ARG A 237 0.41 -7.23 -1.13
C ARG A 237 1.22 -8.52 -0.93
N ALA A 238 2.29 -8.71 -1.68
CA ALA A 238 3.18 -9.86 -1.55
C ALA A 238 3.85 -9.91 -0.16
N GLU A 239 4.28 -8.77 0.38
CA GLU A 239 4.79 -8.67 1.75
C GLU A 239 3.72 -9.06 2.78
N MET A 240 2.50 -8.56 2.60
CA MET A 240 1.36 -8.86 3.46
C MET A 240 0.81 -10.29 3.29
N ARG A 241 1.31 -11.04 2.29
CA ARG A 241 0.79 -12.35 1.83
C ARG A 241 -0.67 -12.31 1.39
N LEU A 242 -1.05 -11.23 0.75
CA LEU A 242 -2.31 -11.09 0.04
C LEU A 242 -2.12 -11.58 -1.40
N ASP A 243 -3.20 -12.06 -2.03
CA ASP A 243 -3.19 -12.40 -3.46
C ASP A 243 -2.84 -11.15 -4.27
N ASP A 244 -2.00 -11.25 -5.30
CA ASP A 244 -1.69 -10.10 -6.16
C ASP A 244 -2.96 -9.58 -6.85
N ARG A 245 -3.01 -8.27 -7.07
CA ARG A 245 -4.00 -7.68 -7.97
C ARG A 245 -3.59 -7.99 -9.40
N GLU A 246 -4.30 -8.91 -10.04
CA GLU A 246 -4.03 -9.34 -11.42
C GLU A 246 -4.64 -8.39 -12.47
N THR A 247 -5.66 -7.61 -12.09
CA THR A 247 -6.45 -6.77 -13.00
C THR A 247 -6.83 -5.45 -12.34
N TYR A 248 -6.79 -4.36 -13.11
CA TYR A 248 -7.26 -3.05 -12.69
C TYR A 248 -8.75 -2.84 -12.97
N GLY A 249 -9.30 -3.52 -13.98
CA GLY A 249 -10.70 -3.50 -14.39
C GLY A 249 -11.60 -4.47 -13.62
N VAL A 250 -12.90 -4.18 -13.61
CA VAL A 250 -13.90 -5.13 -13.09
C VAL A 250 -14.05 -6.27 -14.09
N ALA A 251 -13.79 -7.52 -13.69
CA ALA A 251 -14.29 -8.66 -14.44
C ALA A 251 -15.82 -8.65 -14.34
N GLU A 252 -16.52 -7.99 -15.26
CA GLU A 252 -17.94 -8.22 -15.47
C GLU A 252 -18.10 -9.73 -15.76
N PRO A 253 -18.87 -10.50 -14.96
CA PRO A 253 -19.18 -11.86 -15.34
C PRO A 253 -19.95 -11.77 -16.66
N TYR A 254 -19.34 -12.30 -17.71
CA TYR A 254 -19.93 -12.40 -19.04
C TYR A 254 -21.28 -13.15 -18.90
N SER A 255 -22.38 -12.41 -18.77
CA SER A 255 -23.71 -13.01 -18.76
C SER A 255 -24.09 -13.30 -20.21
N GLU A 256 -23.77 -14.50 -20.66
CA GLU A 256 -24.42 -15.09 -21.83
C GLU A 256 -25.90 -15.35 -21.50
N GLU A 257 -26.76 -14.32 -21.52
CA GLU A 257 -28.19 -14.54 -21.73
C GLU A 257 -28.55 -14.40 -23.22
N HIS A 258 -28.30 -15.53 -23.90
CA HIS A 258 -29.28 -16.25 -24.71
C HIS A 258 -30.08 -15.45 -25.74
N GLY A 259 -29.75 -15.70 -27.01
CA GLY A 259 -30.66 -15.49 -28.12
C GLY A 259 -32.00 -16.21 -27.91
N GLY A 260 -33.05 -15.52 -28.35
CA GLY A 260 -34.41 -16.03 -28.55
C GLY A 260 -35.09 -15.23 -29.64
#